data_AF-A0A943SB56-F1
#
_entry.id   AF-A0A943SB56-F1
#
_cell.length_a   1.000
_cell.length_b   1.000
_cell.length_c   1.000
_cell.angle_alpha   90.00
_cell.angle_beta   90.00
_cell.angle_gamma   90.00
#
_symmetry.space_group_name_H-M   'P 1'
#
loop_
_entity.id
_entity.type
_entity.pdbx_description
1 polymer ?
#
loop_
_entity_poly.entity_id
_entity_poly.type
_entity_poly.pdbx_seq_one_letter_code
_entity_poly.pdbx_strand_id
1 'polypeptide(L)'
;MSETYYKRKELGLCVLCGGEIEEERKGKVFCESCSKKQALNHKGDYKAYQDLGICPICHRERLYPGEKNCTLCLSKRVHPKDEYQKYCENQKARKRELYAQDKANGMCTRCHKRKAVSGITLCSICRAKRNNYVSKLRYPNKEYNINKRANWVENGKCYFCGEESKDGYKICERHYEIFYNNSHSQKAKEARERMAKHNKRFFVKY
;
A
#
# COMPACT_ATOMS: atom_id res chain seq x y z
N MET A 1 3.94 -17.89 -14.38
CA MET A 1 5.06 -18.83 -14.51
C MET A 1 5.67 -18.63 -15.89
N SER A 2 6.99 -18.64 -16.02
CA SER A 2 7.68 -18.29 -17.28
C SER A 2 7.80 -19.46 -18.25
N GLU A 3 7.89 -19.19 -19.53
CA GLU A 3 8.13 -20.17 -20.60
C GLU A 3 9.41 -21.00 -20.35
N THR A 4 10.46 -20.37 -19.80
CA THR A 4 11.71 -21.02 -19.40
C THR A 4 11.52 -22.13 -18.36
N TYR A 5 10.53 -22.00 -17.46
CA TYR A 5 10.25 -23.02 -16.45
C TYR A 5 9.80 -24.33 -17.10
N TYR A 6 8.83 -24.26 -18.02
CA TYR A 6 8.28 -25.45 -18.66
C TYR A 6 9.32 -26.12 -19.56
N LYS A 7 10.05 -25.33 -20.36
CA LYS A 7 11.14 -25.84 -21.20
C LYS A 7 12.19 -26.61 -20.40
N ARG A 8 12.66 -26.06 -19.28
CA ARG A 8 13.65 -26.74 -18.43
C ARG A 8 13.08 -28.01 -17.80
N LYS A 9 11.82 -27.97 -17.35
CA LYS A 9 11.15 -29.12 -16.76
C LYS A 9 10.98 -30.27 -17.75
N GLU A 10 10.59 -29.98 -18.99
CA GLU A 10 10.44 -30.96 -20.07
C GLU A 10 11.78 -31.61 -20.45
N LEU A 11 12.86 -30.82 -20.44
CA LEU A 11 14.22 -31.31 -20.67
C LEU A 11 14.84 -32.04 -19.46
N GLY A 12 14.11 -32.20 -18.35
CA GLY A 12 14.63 -32.84 -17.14
C GLY A 12 15.70 -32.03 -16.41
N LEU A 13 15.78 -30.72 -16.68
CA LEU A 13 16.75 -29.81 -16.07
C LEU A 13 16.16 -29.14 -14.82
N CYS A 14 17.05 -28.73 -13.92
CA CYS A 14 16.70 -27.92 -12.77
C CYS A 14 16.05 -26.60 -13.23
N VAL A 15 14.80 -26.35 -12.83
CA VAL A 15 14.06 -25.18 -13.33
C VAL A 15 14.62 -23.83 -12.85
N LEU A 16 15.41 -23.85 -11.76
CA LEU A 16 16.06 -22.64 -11.21
C LEU A 16 17.37 -22.30 -11.91
N CYS A 17 18.36 -23.19 -11.84
CA CYS A 17 19.70 -22.93 -12.38
C CYS A 17 19.88 -23.41 -13.83
N GLY A 18 19.03 -24.31 -14.33
CA GLY A 18 19.16 -24.92 -15.65
C GLY A 18 20.17 -26.08 -15.73
N GLY A 19 20.82 -26.44 -14.63
CA GLY A 19 21.73 -27.59 -14.58
C GLY A 19 21.01 -28.92 -14.64
N GLU A 20 21.74 -29.97 -14.99
CA GLU A 20 21.25 -31.35 -14.96
C GLU A 20 20.84 -31.77 -13.55
N ILE A 21 19.86 -32.67 -13.48
CA ILE A 21 19.40 -33.24 -12.23
C ILE A 21 20.17 -34.54 -12.00
N GLU A 22 20.60 -34.75 -10.76
CA GLU A 22 21.34 -35.93 -10.34
C GLU A 22 20.49 -37.20 -10.60
N GLU A 23 21.11 -38.31 -11.03
CA GLU A 23 20.37 -39.52 -11.45
C GLU A 23 19.49 -40.08 -10.31
N GLU A 24 19.96 -40.01 -9.06
CA GLU A 24 19.21 -40.37 -7.85
C GLU A 24 17.94 -39.52 -7.62
N ARG A 25 17.85 -38.37 -8.29
CA ARG A 25 16.77 -37.38 -8.19
C ARG A 25 16.02 -37.21 -9.50
N LYS A 26 16.16 -38.15 -10.44
CA LYS A 26 15.46 -38.14 -11.73
C LYS A 26 13.94 -37.97 -11.55
N GLY A 27 13.35 -37.10 -12.35
CA GLY A 27 11.93 -36.72 -12.24
C GLY A 27 11.61 -35.65 -11.18
N LYS A 28 12.59 -35.20 -10.38
CA LYS A 28 12.45 -33.96 -9.60
C LYS A 28 12.58 -32.74 -10.52
N VAL A 29 12.23 -31.56 -9.99
CA VAL A 29 12.29 -30.28 -10.73
C VAL A 29 13.48 -29.39 -10.31
N PHE A 30 14.18 -29.76 -9.25
CA PHE A 30 15.36 -29.05 -8.74
C PHE A 30 16.50 -30.05 -8.52
N CYS A 31 17.71 -29.64 -8.91
CA CYS A 31 18.94 -30.30 -8.47
C CYS A 31 19.10 -30.20 -6.95
N GLU A 32 19.96 -31.02 -6.36
CA GLU A 32 20.16 -31.11 -4.92
C GLU A 32 20.55 -29.76 -4.30
N SER A 33 21.48 -29.05 -4.93
CA SER A 33 21.96 -27.75 -4.44
C SER A 33 20.84 -26.70 -4.38
N CYS A 34 20.06 -26.57 -5.46
CA CYS A 34 18.92 -25.66 -5.52
C CYS A 34 17.78 -26.08 -4.58
N SER A 35 17.58 -27.38 -4.38
CA SER A 35 16.61 -27.91 -3.41
C SER A 35 17.00 -27.54 -1.97
N LYS A 36 18.27 -27.71 -1.59
CA LYS A 36 18.79 -27.33 -0.26
C LYS A 36 18.68 -25.81 -0.06
N LYS A 37 19.04 -25.02 -1.06
CA LYS A 37 18.91 -23.55 -1.03
C LYS A 37 17.46 -23.11 -0.84
N GLN A 38 16.52 -23.69 -1.60
CA GLN A 38 15.09 -23.44 -1.44
C GLN A 38 14.60 -23.78 -0.03
N ALA A 39 14.99 -24.93 0.51
CA ALA A 39 14.59 -25.33 1.86
C ALA A 39 15.12 -24.37 2.94
N LEU A 40 16.37 -23.92 2.81
CA LEU A 40 16.96 -22.92 3.71
C LEU A 40 16.24 -21.58 3.62
N ASN A 41 16.00 -21.08 2.40
CA ASN A 41 15.27 -19.83 2.18
C ASN A 41 13.85 -19.91 2.75
N HIS A 42 13.12 -21.00 2.48
CA HIS A 42 11.79 -21.21 3.01
C HIS A 42 11.79 -21.21 4.54
N LYS A 43 12.76 -21.85 5.20
CA LYS A 43 12.90 -21.82 6.66
C LYS A 43 13.19 -20.41 7.19
N GLY A 44 14.05 -19.67 6.51
CA GLY A 44 14.39 -18.28 6.84
C GLY A 44 13.18 -17.36 6.72
N ASP A 45 12.49 -17.40 5.58
CA ASP A 45 11.29 -16.61 5.32
C ASP A 45 10.18 -16.92 6.33
N TYR A 46 9.95 -18.22 6.58
CA TYR A 46 8.95 -18.67 7.55
C TYR A 46 9.20 -18.07 8.94
N LYS A 47 10.46 -18.09 9.40
CA LYS A 47 10.86 -17.50 10.68
C LYS A 47 10.70 -15.97 10.67
N ALA A 48 11.14 -15.31 9.59
CA ALA A 48 11.04 -13.87 9.45
C ALA A 48 9.59 -13.37 9.51
N TYR A 49 8.65 -14.07 8.87
CA TYR A 49 7.23 -13.74 8.98
C TYR A 49 6.70 -13.90 10.41
N GLN A 50 7.10 -14.97 11.12
CA GLN A 50 6.71 -15.17 12.52
C GLN A 50 7.23 -14.05 13.42
N ASP A 51 8.49 -13.64 13.25
CA ASP A 51 9.10 -12.57 14.04
C ASP A 51 8.44 -11.20 13.75
N LEU A 52 7.94 -10.99 12.53
CA LEU A 52 7.11 -9.85 12.15
C LEU A 52 5.65 -9.95 12.66
N GLY A 53 5.26 -11.06 13.29
CA GLY A 53 3.90 -11.34 13.75
C GLY A 53 2.92 -11.54 12.60
N ILE A 54 3.39 -12.08 11.47
CA ILE A 54 2.61 -12.34 10.25
C ILE A 54 2.59 -13.85 10.00
N CYS A 55 1.45 -14.38 9.56
CA CYS A 55 1.31 -15.80 9.26
C CYS A 55 2.24 -16.22 8.11
N PRO A 56 3.15 -17.18 8.33
CA PRO A 56 4.12 -17.62 7.32
C PRO A 56 3.53 -18.56 6.26
N ILE A 57 2.23 -18.89 6.35
CA ILE A 57 1.53 -19.73 5.36
C ILE A 57 0.80 -18.87 4.34
N CYS A 58 0.05 -17.86 4.81
CA CYS A 58 -0.76 -17.02 3.94
C CYS A 58 -0.17 -15.64 3.69
N HIS A 59 0.81 -15.21 4.49
CA HIS A 59 1.44 -13.87 4.45
C HIS A 59 0.45 -12.69 4.55
N ARG A 60 -0.77 -12.95 5.02
CA ARG A 60 -1.88 -11.96 5.06
C ARG A 60 -2.31 -11.60 6.46
N GLU A 61 -2.56 -12.61 7.29
CA GLU A 61 -3.08 -12.40 8.65
C GLU A 61 -1.94 -12.21 9.66
N ARG A 62 -2.22 -11.45 10.72
CA ARG A 62 -1.33 -11.39 11.87
C ARG A 62 -1.45 -12.64 12.75
N LEU A 63 -0.38 -12.96 13.44
CA LEU A 63 -0.35 -13.99 14.49
C LEU A 63 -0.74 -13.37 15.83
N TYR A 64 -1.51 -14.10 16.64
CA TYR A 64 -1.64 -13.76 18.06
C TYR A 64 -0.36 -14.19 18.81
N PRO A 65 -0.08 -13.59 19.99
CA PRO A 65 1.08 -13.95 20.79
C PRO A 65 1.15 -15.48 21.04
N GLY A 66 2.31 -16.07 20.76
CA GLY A 66 2.55 -17.52 20.92
C GLY A 66 2.06 -18.40 19.75
N GLU A 67 1.31 -17.86 18.80
CA GLU A 67 0.88 -18.64 17.63
C GLU A 67 1.99 -18.80 16.58
N LYS A 68 2.04 -19.96 15.94
CA LYS A 68 2.96 -20.24 14.82
C LYS A 68 2.33 -19.97 13.45
N ASN A 69 1.01 -20.03 13.35
CA ASN A 69 0.20 -19.85 12.13
C ASN A 69 -1.09 -19.12 12.49
N CYS A 70 -1.69 -18.39 11.55
CA CYS A 70 -2.99 -17.76 11.84
C CYS A 70 -4.10 -18.80 11.96
N THR A 71 -5.13 -18.42 12.71
CA THR A 71 -6.32 -19.25 12.94
C THR A 71 -7.04 -19.66 11.65
N LEU A 72 -7.01 -18.84 10.59
CA LEU A 72 -7.56 -19.21 9.28
C LEU A 72 -6.78 -20.37 8.64
N CYS A 73 -5.46 -20.31 8.62
CA CYS A 73 -4.63 -21.38 8.06
C CYS A 73 -4.62 -22.63 8.93
N LEU A 74 -4.82 -22.49 10.24
CA LEU A 74 -5.06 -23.62 11.12
C LEU A 74 -6.42 -24.26 10.81
N SER A 75 -7.48 -23.45 10.77
CA SER A 75 -8.85 -23.92 10.49
C SER A 75 -8.95 -24.62 9.14
N LYS A 76 -8.31 -24.08 8.09
CA LYS A 76 -8.27 -24.71 6.76
C LYS A 76 -7.70 -26.14 6.76
N ARG A 77 -6.80 -26.46 7.69
CA ARG A 77 -6.17 -27.78 7.78
C ARG A 77 -6.98 -28.77 8.60
N VAL A 78 -7.70 -28.28 9.60
CA VAL A 78 -8.38 -29.12 10.59
C VAL A 78 -9.84 -29.36 10.21
N HIS A 79 -10.49 -28.38 9.57
CA HIS A 79 -11.92 -28.45 9.27
C HIS A 79 -12.21 -28.84 7.83
N PRO A 80 -13.33 -29.55 7.59
CA PRO A 80 -13.91 -29.70 6.26
C PRO A 80 -14.12 -28.35 5.58
N LYS A 81 -14.18 -28.36 4.24
CA LYS A 81 -14.26 -27.16 3.41
C LYS A 81 -15.40 -26.23 3.81
N ASP A 82 -16.57 -26.78 4.12
CA ASP A 82 -17.77 -26.01 4.43
C ASP A 82 -17.67 -25.30 5.79
N GLU A 83 -17.08 -25.96 6.78
CA GLU A 83 -16.79 -25.36 8.09
C GLU A 83 -15.73 -24.27 7.99
N TYR A 84 -14.67 -24.49 7.20
CA TYR A 84 -13.67 -23.47 6.93
C TYR A 84 -14.28 -22.24 6.23
N GLN A 85 -15.19 -22.45 5.28
CA GLN A 85 -15.93 -21.38 4.61
C GLN A 85 -16.73 -20.56 5.61
N LYS A 86 -17.48 -21.22 6.50
CA LYS A 86 -18.25 -20.58 7.59
C LYS A 86 -17.34 -19.78 8.51
N TYR A 87 -16.18 -20.34 8.90
CA TYR A 87 -15.20 -19.64 9.71
C TYR A 87 -14.64 -18.39 9.01
N CYS A 88 -14.37 -18.44 7.71
CA CYS A 88 -13.95 -17.28 6.93
C CYS A 88 -15.00 -16.17 6.92
N GLU A 89 -16.27 -16.52 6.71
CA GLU A 89 -17.37 -15.54 6.72
C GLU A 89 -17.53 -14.90 8.10
N ASN A 90 -17.45 -15.68 9.18
CA ASN A 90 -17.48 -15.17 10.55
C ASN A 90 -16.34 -14.17 10.81
N GLN A 91 -15.12 -14.46 10.33
CA GLN A 91 -14.00 -13.53 10.46
C GLN A 91 -14.20 -12.23 9.65
N LYS A 92 -14.79 -12.30 8.46
CA LYS A 92 -15.16 -11.11 7.68
C LYS A 92 -16.20 -10.27 8.41
N ALA A 93 -17.24 -10.92 8.95
CA ALA A 93 -18.30 -10.25 9.72
C ALA A 93 -17.71 -9.53 10.95
N ARG A 94 -16.90 -10.23 11.75
CA ARG A 94 -16.19 -9.65 12.90
C ARG A 94 -15.31 -8.45 12.51
N LYS A 95 -14.55 -8.53 11.41
CA LYS A 95 -13.72 -7.41 10.93
C LYS A 95 -14.55 -6.19 10.52
N ARG A 96 -15.72 -6.40 9.89
CA ARG A 96 -16.66 -5.32 9.54
C ARG A 96 -17.24 -4.67 10.79
N GLU A 97 -17.63 -5.48 11.77
CA GLU A 97 -18.17 -5.02 13.03
C GLU A 97 -17.15 -4.19 13.81
N LEU A 98 -15.92 -4.69 13.97
CA LEU A 98 -14.83 -3.94 14.62
C LEU A 98 -14.56 -2.61 13.93
N TYR A 99 -14.56 -2.58 12.59
CA TYR A 99 -14.41 -1.34 11.84
C TYR A 99 -15.55 -0.34 12.13
N ALA A 100 -16.79 -0.81 12.19
CA ALA A 100 -17.95 0.03 12.50
C ALA A 100 -17.89 0.57 13.93
N GLN A 101 -17.54 -0.28 14.90
CA GLN A 101 -17.35 0.08 16.30
C GLN A 101 -16.24 1.13 16.45
N ASP A 102 -15.08 0.92 15.84
CA ASP A 102 -13.99 1.89 15.89
C ASP A 102 -14.40 3.24 15.28
N LYS A 103 -15.10 3.21 14.14
CA LYS A 103 -15.58 4.42 13.48
C LYS A 103 -16.56 5.19 14.38
N ALA A 104 -17.49 4.50 15.02
CA ALA A 104 -18.46 5.09 15.94
C ALA A 104 -17.78 5.69 17.19
N ASN A 105 -16.77 4.98 17.72
CA ASN A 105 -16.01 5.39 18.90
C ASN A 105 -14.92 6.43 18.59
N GLY A 106 -14.80 6.90 17.35
CA GLY A 106 -13.76 7.84 16.94
C GLY A 106 -12.34 7.26 17.09
N MET A 107 -12.19 5.95 16.91
CA MET A 107 -10.94 5.19 17.01
C MET A 107 -10.33 4.91 15.64
N CYS A 108 -9.02 4.75 15.61
CA CYS A 108 -8.29 4.43 14.39
C CYS A 108 -8.60 3.01 13.91
N THR A 109 -9.32 2.89 12.80
CA THR A 109 -9.75 1.61 12.21
C THR A 109 -8.61 0.74 11.68
N ARG A 110 -7.37 1.25 11.67
CA ARG A 110 -6.17 0.53 11.21
C ARG A 110 -5.35 -0.06 12.35
N CYS A 111 -5.25 0.66 13.48
CA CYS A 111 -4.43 0.20 14.60
C CYS A 111 -5.22 -0.12 15.85
N HIS A 112 -6.51 0.24 15.91
CA HIS A 112 -7.43 -0.07 17.01
C HIS A 112 -6.98 0.45 18.39
N LYS A 113 -5.96 1.33 18.44
CA LYS A 113 -5.23 1.70 19.67
C LYS A 113 -5.33 3.17 20.04
N ARG A 114 -5.64 4.05 19.08
CA ARG A 114 -5.57 5.50 19.25
C ARG A 114 -6.80 6.15 18.66
N LYS A 115 -7.20 7.31 19.19
CA LYS A 115 -8.24 8.14 18.60
C LYS A 115 -7.90 8.49 17.14
N ALA A 116 -8.91 8.46 16.30
CA ALA A 116 -8.83 8.93 14.92
C ALA A 116 -8.75 10.46 14.88
N VAL A 117 -8.17 10.99 13.81
CA VAL A 117 -8.18 12.43 13.55
C VAL A 117 -9.61 12.83 13.17
N SER A 118 -10.08 13.98 13.67
CA SER A 118 -11.43 14.48 13.38
C SER A 118 -11.75 14.45 11.87
N GLY A 119 -12.92 13.92 11.52
CA GLY A 119 -13.38 13.75 10.13
C GLY A 119 -12.72 12.62 9.34
N ILE A 120 -11.84 11.81 9.95
CA ILE A 120 -11.11 10.72 9.28
C ILE A 120 -11.13 9.45 10.16
N THR A 121 -11.01 8.27 9.57
CA THR A 121 -11.01 6.97 10.29
C THR A 121 -9.63 6.51 10.80
N LEU A 122 -8.58 7.31 10.62
CA LEU A 122 -7.19 6.95 10.98
C LEU A 122 -6.62 7.91 12.02
N CYS A 123 -5.79 7.41 12.94
CA CYS A 123 -4.96 8.26 13.80
C CYS A 123 -3.85 8.95 13.00
N SER A 124 -3.27 10.01 13.57
CA SER A 124 -2.21 10.82 12.96
C SER A 124 -1.03 9.97 12.44
N ILE A 125 -0.58 9.00 13.23
CA ILE A 125 0.54 8.11 12.89
C ILE A 125 0.18 7.19 11.70
N CYS A 126 -0.96 6.50 11.77
CA CYS A 126 -1.40 5.60 10.70
C CYS A 126 -1.70 6.35 9.41
N ARG A 127 -2.20 7.59 9.53
CA ARG A 127 -2.42 8.51 8.40
C ARG A 127 -1.10 8.94 7.77
N ALA A 128 -0.12 9.37 8.56
CA ALA A 128 1.22 9.73 8.05
C ALA A 128 1.88 8.57 7.31
N LYS A 129 1.83 7.34 7.88
CA LYS A 129 2.34 6.13 7.20
C LYS A 129 1.63 5.86 5.88
N ARG A 130 0.30 5.99 5.83
CA ARG A 130 -0.48 5.85 4.58
C ARG A 130 -0.06 6.90 3.56
N ASN A 131 0.04 8.16 3.96
CA ASN A 131 0.42 9.25 3.07
C ASN A 131 1.83 9.08 2.52
N ASN A 132 2.78 8.63 3.34
CA ASN A 132 4.15 8.34 2.89
C ASN A 132 4.17 7.23 1.82
N TYR A 133 3.46 6.13 2.07
CA TYR A 133 3.34 5.04 1.10
C TYR A 133 2.71 5.49 -0.22
N VAL A 134 1.57 6.19 -0.16
CA VAL A 134 0.89 6.72 -1.36
C VAL A 134 1.77 7.73 -2.08
N SER A 135 2.51 8.57 -1.36
CA SER A 135 3.46 9.53 -1.97
C SER A 135 4.57 8.83 -2.73
N LYS A 136 5.11 7.71 -2.22
CA LYS A 136 6.14 6.92 -2.90
C LYS A 136 5.62 6.27 -4.18
N LEU A 137 4.38 5.76 -4.15
CA LEU A 137 3.73 5.18 -5.33
C LEU A 137 3.36 6.21 -6.39
N ARG A 138 2.85 7.38 -5.97
CA ARG A 138 2.39 8.43 -6.88
C ARG A 138 3.56 9.19 -7.53
N TYR A 139 4.67 9.30 -6.82
CA TYR A 139 5.88 9.98 -7.28
C TYR A 139 7.10 9.08 -7.07
N PRO A 140 7.26 8.02 -7.88
CA PRO A 140 8.55 7.33 -7.95
C PRO A 140 9.60 8.40 -8.32
N ASN A 141 10.70 8.47 -7.56
CA ASN A 141 11.72 9.53 -7.65
C ASN A 141 11.20 10.93 -7.28
N LYS A 142 10.60 11.07 -6.09
CA LYS A 142 10.10 12.34 -5.55
C LYS A 142 11.15 13.47 -5.57
N GLU A 143 12.41 13.16 -5.29
CA GLU A 143 13.51 14.13 -5.29
C GLU A 143 13.83 14.66 -6.69
N TYR A 144 13.95 13.77 -7.68
CA TYR A 144 14.06 14.14 -9.10
C TYR A 144 12.87 15.01 -9.56
N ASN A 145 11.64 14.66 -9.17
CA ASN A 145 10.44 15.41 -9.57
C ASN A 145 10.31 16.79 -8.89
N ILE A 146 10.77 16.95 -7.65
CA ILE A 146 10.82 18.26 -6.96
C ILE A 146 11.86 19.15 -7.66
N ASN A 147 13.06 18.62 -7.89
CA ASN A 147 14.15 19.35 -8.53
C ASN A 147 13.78 19.75 -9.96
N LYS A 148 13.07 18.89 -10.69
CA LYS A 148 12.56 19.17 -12.04
C LYS A 148 11.61 20.38 -12.07
N ARG A 149 10.68 20.49 -11.12
CA ARG A 149 9.73 21.62 -11.11
C ARG A 149 10.36 22.92 -10.63
N ALA A 150 11.27 22.86 -9.65
CA ALA A 150 12.05 24.02 -9.23
C ALA A 150 12.88 24.57 -10.40
N ASN A 151 13.60 23.67 -11.09
CA ASN A 151 14.38 24.00 -12.28
C ASN A 151 13.51 24.59 -13.41
N TRP A 152 12.30 24.07 -13.64
CA TRP A 152 11.37 24.67 -14.60
C TRP A 152 11.05 26.12 -14.26
N VAL A 153 10.68 26.41 -13.02
CA VAL A 153 10.35 27.78 -12.61
C VAL A 153 11.55 28.72 -12.75
N GLU A 154 12.75 28.27 -12.37
CA GLU A 154 13.99 29.05 -12.53
C GLU A 154 14.31 29.36 -14.01
N ASN A 155 13.96 28.45 -14.93
CA ASN A 155 14.18 28.60 -16.36
C ASN A 155 12.98 29.20 -17.11
N GLY A 156 12.10 29.91 -16.39
CA GLY A 156 10.94 30.57 -17.00
C GLY A 156 9.90 29.59 -17.58
N LYS A 157 9.86 28.35 -17.12
CA LYS A 157 8.93 27.30 -17.57
C LYS A 157 7.80 27.06 -16.55
N CYS A 158 6.65 26.70 -17.07
CA CYS A 158 5.44 26.43 -16.33
C CYS A 158 5.66 25.30 -15.32
N TYR A 159 5.33 25.57 -14.06
CA TYR A 159 5.42 24.63 -12.95
C TYR A 159 4.69 23.28 -13.18
N PHE A 160 3.63 23.28 -14.01
CA PHE A 160 2.77 22.12 -14.22
C PHE A 160 3.11 21.30 -15.46
N CYS A 161 3.41 21.93 -16.60
CA CYS A 161 3.67 21.23 -17.87
C CYS A 161 5.08 21.43 -18.44
N GLY A 162 5.84 22.44 -18.00
CA GLY A 162 7.17 22.73 -18.54
C GLY A 162 7.20 23.55 -19.84
N GLU A 163 6.05 24.00 -20.34
CA GLU A 163 5.96 25.01 -21.42
C GLU A 163 6.48 26.38 -20.96
N GLU A 164 6.63 27.36 -21.84
CA GLU A 164 7.03 28.70 -21.45
C GLU A 164 6.01 29.37 -20.51
N SER A 165 6.52 30.06 -19.50
CA SER A 165 5.67 30.77 -18.55
C SER A 165 5.19 32.08 -19.15
N LYS A 166 3.95 32.44 -18.80
CA LYS A 166 3.41 33.77 -19.03
C LYS A 166 4.20 34.79 -18.21
N ASP A 167 4.48 35.95 -18.78
CA ASP A 167 5.24 37.01 -18.11
C ASP A 167 4.59 37.40 -16.77
N GLY A 168 5.42 37.54 -15.73
CA GLY A 168 4.98 37.79 -14.35
C GLY A 168 4.36 36.58 -13.62
N TYR A 169 4.25 35.41 -14.25
CA TYR A 169 3.67 34.21 -13.65
C TYR A 169 4.61 32.99 -13.71
N LYS A 170 4.39 32.01 -12.83
CA LYS A 170 5.14 30.73 -12.81
C LYS A 170 4.48 29.62 -13.66
N ILE A 171 3.54 30.00 -14.53
CA ILE A 171 2.66 29.10 -15.26
C ILE A 171 2.47 29.61 -16.70
N CYS A 172 2.21 28.71 -17.65
CA CYS A 172 1.91 29.08 -19.03
C CYS A 172 0.50 29.68 -19.15
N GLU A 173 0.22 30.33 -20.28
CA GLU A 173 -1.06 30.97 -20.60
C GLU A 173 -2.26 30.02 -20.38
N ARG A 174 -2.15 28.79 -20.89
CA ARG A 174 -3.19 27.76 -20.74
C ARG A 174 -3.51 27.45 -19.28
N HIS A 175 -2.48 27.28 -18.44
CA HIS A 175 -2.71 27.03 -17.02
C HIS A 175 -3.21 28.29 -16.30
N TYR A 176 -2.75 29.47 -16.70
CA TYR A 176 -3.27 30.74 -16.18
C TYR A 176 -4.79 30.85 -16.39
N GLU A 177 -5.28 30.59 -17.60
CA GLU A 177 -6.72 30.61 -17.90
C GLU A 177 -7.50 29.59 -17.07
N ILE A 178 -6.99 28.36 -16.92
CA ILE A 178 -7.62 27.33 -16.07
C ILE A 178 -7.78 27.83 -14.64
N PHE A 179 -6.73 28.40 -14.05
CA PHE A 179 -6.78 28.92 -12.68
C PHE A 179 -7.67 30.16 -12.57
N TYR A 180 -7.62 31.05 -13.55
CA TYR A 180 -8.48 32.22 -13.62
C TYR A 180 -9.96 31.81 -13.63
N ASN A 181 -10.35 30.90 -14.52
CA ASN A 181 -11.72 30.39 -14.61
C ASN A 181 -12.15 29.66 -13.32
N ASN A 182 -11.27 28.82 -12.78
CA ASN A 182 -11.54 28.13 -11.52
C ASN A 182 -11.73 29.10 -10.35
N SER A 183 -10.97 30.20 -10.31
CA SER A 183 -11.09 31.23 -9.25
C SER A 183 -12.42 32.00 -9.32
N HIS A 184 -13.04 32.09 -10.50
CA HIS A 184 -14.34 32.71 -10.73
C HIS A 184 -15.52 31.73 -10.64
N SER A 185 -15.24 30.43 -10.55
CA SER A 185 -16.26 29.40 -10.43
C SER A 185 -17.14 29.58 -9.18
N GLN A 186 -18.39 29.12 -9.27
CA GLN A 186 -19.35 29.17 -8.16
C GLN A 186 -18.80 28.49 -6.90
N LYS A 187 -18.13 27.35 -7.07
CA LYS A 187 -17.48 26.61 -5.96
C LYS A 187 -16.40 27.45 -5.26
N ALA A 188 -15.64 28.25 -6.00
CA ALA A 188 -14.64 29.14 -5.43
C ALA A 188 -15.28 30.30 -4.65
N LYS A 189 -16.41 30.84 -5.14
CA LYS A 189 -17.20 31.86 -4.41
C LYS A 189 -17.73 31.30 -3.09
N GLU A 190 -18.37 30.13 -3.11
CA GLU A 190 -18.88 29.44 -1.93
C GLU A 190 -17.77 29.06 -0.93
N ALA A 191 -16.59 28.68 -1.43
CA ALA A 191 -15.43 28.41 -0.57
C ALA A 191 -14.94 29.69 0.13
N ARG A 192 -14.85 30.81 -0.59
CA ARG A 192 -14.48 32.12 -0.01
C ARG A 192 -15.48 32.57 1.03
N GLU A 193 -16.78 32.43 0.78
CA GLU A 193 -17.83 32.75 1.75
C GLU A 193 -17.75 31.90 3.01
N ARG A 194 -17.53 30.58 2.86
CA ARG A 194 -17.32 29.67 4.00
C ARG A 194 -16.09 30.07 4.80
N MET A 195 -14.98 30.40 4.14
CA MET A 195 -13.77 30.86 4.81
C MET A 195 -13.98 32.21 5.52
N ALA A 196 -14.69 33.15 4.91
CA ALA A 196 -15.01 34.44 5.54
C ALA A 196 -15.87 34.27 6.79
N LYS A 197 -16.88 33.39 6.75
CA LYS A 197 -17.68 33.01 7.92
C LYS A 197 -16.84 32.35 9.01
N HIS A 198 -15.92 31.46 8.63
CA HIS A 198 -14.99 30.83 9.56
C HIS A 198 -14.05 31.86 10.20
N ASN A 199 -13.42 32.74 9.42
CA ASN A 199 -12.52 33.77 9.93
C ASN A 199 -13.22 34.77 10.86
N LYS A 200 -14.45 35.20 10.55
CA LYS A 200 -15.26 36.02 11.48
C LYS A 200 -15.48 35.36 12.85
N ARG A 201 -15.51 34.02 12.89
CA ARG A 201 -15.67 33.24 14.13
C ARG A 201 -14.39 33.19 14.99
N PHE A 202 -13.22 33.43 14.39
CA PHE A 202 -11.92 33.45 15.07
C PHE A 202 -11.43 34.85 15.45
N PHE A 203 -11.94 35.90 14.79
CA PHE A 203 -11.56 37.31 15.04
C PHE A 203 -12.73 38.15 15.56
N VAL A 204 -13.53 37.61 16.49
CA VAL A 204 -14.42 38.45 17.31
C VAL A 204 -13.52 39.27 18.22
N LYS A 205 -13.33 40.55 17.89
CA LYS A 205 -12.65 41.52 18.78
C LYS A 205 -13.45 41.58 20.08
N TYR A 206 -12.76 41.31 21.20
CA TYR A 206 -13.21 41.72 22.53
C TYR A 206 -13.35 43.25 22.57
#